data_AF-A0A1H3GVG4-F1
#
_entry.id   AF-A0A1H3GVG4-F1
#
_cell.length_a   1.000
_cell.length_b   1.000
_cell.length_c   1.000
_cell.angle_alpha   90.00
_cell.angle_beta   90.00
_cell.angle_gamma   90.00
#
_symmetry.space_group_name_H-M   'P 1'
#
loop_
_entity.id
_entity.type
_entity.pdbx_description
1 polymer ?
#
loop_
_entity_poly.entity_id
_entity_poly.type
_entity_poly.pdbx_seq_one_letter_code
_entity_poly.pdbx_strand_id
1 'polypeptide(L)'
;MKKKLPLLLLGCALIVLSGCSRDKYMPVAGATPETIFQEACAKCHSPVNGKVMALSPETANVAAIIDRVRNGKGFAMPAFPNLMGDSVEDLAKYVLENSATK
;
A
#
# COMPACT_ATOMS: atom_id res chain seq x y z
N MET A 1 7.99 -64.69 4.48
CA MET A 1 7.57 -63.56 3.62
C MET A 1 6.59 -62.67 4.38
N LYS A 2 6.95 -61.42 4.73
CA LYS A 2 6.02 -60.27 4.86
C LYS A 2 6.81 -58.99 4.59
N LYS A 3 6.42 -58.29 3.53
CA LYS A 3 7.13 -57.17 2.88
C LYS A 3 7.13 -55.93 3.80
N LYS A 4 8.30 -55.31 4.04
CA LYS A 4 8.37 -53.96 4.62
C LYS A 4 8.12 -52.96 3.49
N LEU A 5 6.98 -52.28 3.54
CA LEU A 5 6.55 -51.30 2.54
C LEU A 5 7.35 -50.00 2.72
N PRO A 6 8.07 -49.51 1.70
CA PRO A 6 8.66 -48.17 1.70
C PRO A 6 7.70 -47.21 1.00
N LEU A 7 7.24 -46.16 1.68
CA LEU A 7 6.37 -45.13 1.10
C LEU A 7 6.35 -43.95 2.07
N LEU A 8 6.52 -42.68 1.74
CA LEU A 8 6.94 -41.89 0.60
C LEU A 8 6.92 -40.46 1.16
N LEU A 9 7.88 -39.61 0.79
CA LEU A 9 7.80 -38.16 1.02
C LEU A 9 6.41 -37.63 0.63
N LEU A 10 5.75 -36.89 1.54
CA LEU A 10 4.83 -35.80 1.16
C LEU A 10 4.52 -34.89 2.36
N GLY A 11 5.52 -34.17 2.84
CA GLY A 11 5.29 -33.01 3.70
C GLY A 11 4.89 -31.82 2.83
N CYS A 12 3.59 -31.60 2.65
CA CYS A 12 3.03 -30.45 1.93
C CYS A 12 3.54 -29.14 2.54
N ALA A 13 4.52 -28.52 1.90
CA ALA A 13 4.80 -27.11 2.06
C ALA A 13 3.61 -26.34 1.44
N LEU A 14 2.61 -26.01 2.26
CA LEU A 14 1.62 -24.99 1.93
C LEU A 14 2.34 -23.64 1.92
N ILE A 15 3.00 -23.33 0.81
CA ILE A 15 3.37 -21.97 0.47
C ILE A 15 2.04 -21.26 0.23
N VAL A 16 1.55 -20.56 1.26
CA VAL A 16 0.48 -19.60 1.07
C VAL A 16 1.06 -18.52 0.16
N LEU A 17 0.78 -18.62 -1.15
CA LEU A 17 0.98 -17.51 -2.06
C LEU A 17 0.10 -16.37 -1.51
N SER A 18 0.71 -15.43 -0.80
CA SER A 18 0.11 -14.14 -0.46
C SER A 18 -0.07 -13.37 -1.79
N GLY A 19 -1.07 -13.77 -2.55
CA GLY A 19 -1.42 -13.19 -3.84
C GLY A 19 -1.93 -11.76 -3.68
N CYS A 20 -1.53 -10.93 -4.64
CA CYS A 20 -2.10 -9.61 -4.97
C CYS A 20 -2.15 -8.60 -3.80
N SER A 21 -1.03 -7.88 -3.60
CA SER A 21 -0.92 -6.72 -2.69
C SER A 21 -1.79 -5.53 -3.13
N ARG A 22 -3.12 -5.69 -3.13
CA ARG A 22 -4.10 -4.62 -3.38
C ARG A 22 -4.92 -4.42 -2.11
N ASP A 23 -5.00 -3.18 -1.66
CA ASP A 23 -5.87 -2.77 -0.58
C ASP A 23 -7.29 -2.56 -1.11
N LYS A 24 -8.30 -2.87 -0.28
CA LYS A 24 -9.73 -2.68 -0.63
C LYS A 24 -10.31 -1.40 -0.02
N TYR A 25 -9.48 -0.58 0.63
CA TYR A 25 -9.87 0.69 1.23
C TYR A 25 -10.64 1.53 0.22
N MET A 26 -11.81 1.99 0.67
CA MET A 26 -12.69 2.85 -0.08
C MET A 26 -13.10 3.97 0.87
N PRO A 27 -12.81 5.23 0.55
CA PRO A 27 -13.16 6.34 1.42
C PRO A 27 -14.69 6.46 1.50
N VAL A 28 -15.18 6.87 2.67
CA VAL A 28 -16.58 7.30 2.79
C VAL A 28 -16.82 8.51 1.90
N ALA A 29 -18.06 8.67 1.40
CA ALA A 29 -18.40 9.81 0.56
C ALA A 29 -18.12 11.14 1.30
N GLY A 30 -17.38 12.04 0.67
CA GLY A 30 -16.98 13.32 1.27
C GLY A 30 -15.85 13.24 2.30
N ALA A 31 -15.14 12.10 2.42
CA ALA A 31 -13.95 12.02 3.25
C ALA A 31 -12.91 13.06 2.83
N THR A 32 -12.32 13.75 3.80
CA THR A 32 -11.24 14.70 3.53
C THR A 32 -9.95 13.96 3.19
N PRO A 33 -9.01 14.58 2.45
CA PRO A 33 -7.70 14.01 2.17
C PRO A 33 -6.92 13.60 3.43
N GLU A 34 -7.03 14.40 4.50
CA GLU A 34 -6.42 14.09 5.80
C GLU A 34 -7.04 12.84 6.41
N THR A 35 -8.37 12.72 6.41
CA THR A 35 -9.08 11.52 6.89
C THR A 35 -8.61 10.28 6.12
N ILE A 36 -8.55 10.37 4.79
CA ILE A 36 -8.07 9.28 3.93
C ILE A 36 -6.63 8.89 4.30
N PHE A 37 -5.75 9.87 4.48
CA PHE A 37 -4.37 9.61 4.87
C PHE A 37 -4.29 8.89 6.21
N GLN A 38 -5.04 9.32 7.22
CA GLN A 38 -5.03 8.69 8.55
C GLN A 38 -5.58 7.25 8.52
N GLU A 39 -6.65 7.00 7.77
CA GLU A 39 -7.29 5.69 7.71
C GLU A 39 -6.52 4.66 6.88
N ALA A 40 -5.87 5.10 5.80
CA ALA A 40 -5.22 4.20 4.83
C ALA A 40 -3.69 4.25 4.86
N CYS A 41 -3.09 5.44 4.98
CA CYS A 41 -1.66 5.65 4.76
C CYS A 41 -0.85 5.63 6.08
N ALA A 42 -1.37 6.25 7.14
CA ALA A 42 -0.66 6.43 8.42
C ALA A 42 -0.36 5.11 9.15
N LYS A 43 -0.99 4.00 8.75
CA LYS A 43 -0.69 2.64 9.22
C LYS A 43 0.76 2.21 8.91
N CYS A 44 1.35 2.77 7.85
CA CYS A 44 2.71 2.45 7.43
C CYS A 44 3.60 3.68 7.28
N HIS A 45 3.01 4.85 7.01
CA HIS A 45 3.75 6.10 6.85
C HIS A 45 3.74 6.89 8.16
N SER A 46 4.92 7.07 8.74
CA SER A 46 5.10 7.81 9.98
C SER A 46 5.53 9.26 9.74
N PRO A 47 5.13 10.19 10.63
CA PRO A 47 5.56 11.57 10.55
C PRO A 47 7.08 11.74 10.62
N VAL A 48 7.61 12.73 9.92
CA VAL A 48 9.02 13.13 9.93
C VAL A 48 9.09 14.65 9.99
N ASN A 49 9.83 15.22 10.96
CA ASN A 49 10.01 16.67 11.10
C ASN A 49 8.69 17.47 11.12
N GLY A 50 7.66 16.96 11.81
CA GLY A 50 6.33 17.60 11.88
C GLY A 50 5.51 17.52 10.58
N LYS A 51 5.99 16.79 9.57
CA LYS A 51 5.30 16.50 8.31
C LYS A 51 4.77 15.07 8.31
N VAL A 52 3.71 14.78 7.53
CA VAL A 52 2.98 13.51 7.59
C VAL A 52 3.81 12.32 7.10
N MET A 53 4.77 12.56 6.20
CA MET A 53 5.77 11.60 5.79
C MET A 53 6.95 12.28 5.08
N ALA A 54 7.92 11.47 4.66
CA ALA A 54 8.98 11.90 3.76
C ALA A 54 8.72 11.39 2.33
N LEU A 55 8.92 12.25 1.34
CA LEU A 55 8.91 11.93 -0.09
C LEU A 55 10.33 11.90 -0.62
N SER A 56 10.60 10.98 -1.55
CA SER A 56 11.80 11.08 -2.38
C SER A 56 11.58 12.10 -3.49
N PRO A 57 12.63 12.78 -4.00
CA PRO A 57 12.50 13.77 -5.05
C PRO A 57 11.71 13.30 -6.27
N GLU A 58 11.89 12.03 -6.69
CA GLU A 58 11.17 11.48 -7.83
C GLU A 58 9.66 11.31 -7.60
N THR A 59 9.24 11.25 -6.33
CA THR A 59 7.81 11.16 -5.95
C THR A 59 7.23 12.46 -5.43
N ALA A 60 8.00 13.54 -5.34
CA ALA A 60 7.57 14.82 -4.81
C ALA A 60 6.76 15.65 -5.84
N ASN A 61 5.78 15.01 -6.49
CA ASN A 61 4.83 15.65 -7.39
C ASN A 61 3.51 14.85 -7.42
N VAL A 62 2.42 15.54 -7.74
CA VAL A 62 1.05 14.98 -7.69
C VAL A 62 0.93 13.72 -8.56
N ALA A 63 1.41 13.76 -9.81
CA ALA A 63 1.27 12.64 -10.74
C ALA A 63 1.98 11.37 -10.25
N ALA A 64 3.20 11.51 -9.71
CA ALA A 64 3.96 10.39 -9.17
C ALA A 64 3.33 9.83 -7.88
N ILE A 65 2.73 10.68 -7.04
CA ILE A 65 2.00 10.21 -5.85
C ILE A 65 0.75 9.43 -6.26
N ILE A 66 -0.03 9.93 -7.22
CA ILE A 66 -1.21 9.22 -7.75
C ILE A 66 -0.78 7.85 -8.32
N ASP A 67 0.27 7.81 -9.13
CA ASP A 67 0.80 6.57 -9.70
C ASP A 67 1.21 5.59 -8.59
N ARG A 68 1.94 6.08 -7.58
CA ARG A 68 2.36 5.28 -6.43
C ARG A 68 1.17 4.71 -5.65
N VAL A 69 0.12 5.48 -5.43
CA VAL A 69 -1.08 5.02 -4.71
C VAL A 69 -1.83 3.97 -5.53
N ARG A 70 -1.96 4.17 -6.84
CA ARG A 70 -2.66 3.24 -7.74
C ARG A 70 -1.91 1.93 -7.95
N ASN A 71 -0.57 1.98 -8.00
CA ASN A 71 0.26 0.83 -8.37
C ASN A 71 0.99 0.19 -7.18
N GLY A 72 1.08 0.88 -6.04
CA GLY A 72 1.86 0.44 -4.89
C GLY A 72 3.38 0.51 -5.14
N LYS A 73 4.14 -0.15 -4.26
CA LYS A 73 5.61 -0.31 -4.38
C LYS A 73 6.01 -1.73 -3.95
N GLY A 74 6.04 -2.64 -4.93
CA GLY A 74 6.38 -4.04 -4.70
C GLY A 74 5.50 -4.66 -3.61
N PHE A 75 6.11 -5.35 -2.65
CA PHE A 75 5.40 -5.92 -1.49
C PHE A 75 5.28 -4.97 -0.30
N ALA A 76 5.97 -3.82 -0.32
CA ALA A 76 6.07 -2.92 0.83
C ALA A 76 4.90 -1.92 0.93
N MET A 77 4.27 -1.60 -0.20
CA MET A 77 3.11 -0.72 -0.27
C MET A 77 2.09 -1.34 -1.22
N PRO A 78 0.87 -1.67 -0.74
CA PRO A 78 -0.16 -2.20 -1.63
C PRO A 78 -0.68 -1.13 -2.58
N ALA A 79 -1.29 -1.57 -3.69
CA ALA A 79 -2.05 -0.73 -4.59
C ALA A 79 -3.44 -0.42 -4.02
N PHE A 80 -3.97 0.79 -4.21
CA PHE A 80 -5.30 1.20 -3.75
C PHE A 80 -6.25 1.43 -4.94
N PRO A 81 -6.76 0.36 -5.59
CA PRO A 81 -7.56 0.46 -6.81
C PRO A 81 -8.88 1.20 -6.66
N ASN A 82 -9.43 1.30 -5.45
CA ASN A 82 -10.72 1.94 -5.19
C ASN A 82 -10.59 3.44 -4.86
N LEU A 83 -9.36 3.95 -4.72
CA LEU A 83 -9.11 5.37 -4.55
C LEU A 83 -8.97 6.02 -5.94
N MET A 84 -10.05 6.64 -6.40
CA MET A 84 -10.20 7.14 -7.78
C MET A 84 -10.82 8.53 -7.84
N GLY A 85 -10.77 9.16 -9.02
CA GLY A 85 -11.30 10.51 -9.27
C GLY A 85 -10.68 11.55 -8.35
N ASP A 86 -11.49 12.53 -7.94
CA ASP A 86 -11.07 13.65 -7.11
C ASP A 86 -10.42 13.20 -5.78
N SER A 87 -10.87 12.08 -5.20
CA SER A 87 -10.35 11.59 -3.92
C SER A 87 -8.86 11.25 -3.95
N VAL A 88 -8.35 10.65 -5.05
CA VAL A 88 -6.92 10.34 -5.18
C VAL A 88 -6.10 11.57 -5.56
N GLU A 89 -6.68 12.51 -6.30
CA GLU A 89 -6.03 13.76 -6.64
C GLU A 89 -5.86 14.65 -5.41
N ASP A 90 -6.89 14.78 -4.59
CA ASP A 90 -6.86 15.59 -3.38
C ASP A 90 -6.00 14.95 -2.30
N LEU A 91 -5.99 13.62 -2.17
CA LEU A 91 -5.00 12.91 -1.35
C LEU A 91 -3.57 13.21 -1.81
N ALA A 92 -3.30 13.16 -3.12
CA ALA A 92 -1.97 13.41 -3.64
C ALA A 92 -1.48 14.84 -3.39
N LYS A 93 -2.36 15.84 -3.54
CA LYS A 93 -2.07 17.24 -3.18
C LYS A 93 -1.78 17.36 -1.69
N TYR A 94 -2.65 16.80 -0.85
CA TYR A 94 -2.45 16.80 0.61
C TYR A 94 -1.10 16.19 1.00
N VAL A 95 -0.74 15.02 0.46
CA VAL A 95 0.54 14.37 0.73
C VAL A 95 1.70 15.27 0.29
N LEU A 96 1.62 15.89 -0.89
CA LEU A 96 2.68 16.76 -1.39
C LEU A 96 2.90 17.99 -0.50
N GLU A 97 1.82 18.66 -0.08
CA GLU A 97 1.86 19.89 0.74
C GLU A 97 2.29 19.61 2.20
N ASN A 98 1.95 18.42 2.70
CA ASN A 98 2.14 18.05 4.10
C ASN A 98 3.30 17.10 4.34
N SER A 99 4.09 16.76 3.31
CA SER A 99 5.30 15.93 3.44
C SER A 99 6.59 16.75 3.39
N ALA A 100 7.68 16.16 3.88
CA ALA A 100 9.03 16.68 3.66
C ALA A 100 9.65 16.00 2.44
N THR A 101 10.25 16.77 1.54
CA THR A 101 11.10 16.20 0.47
C THR A 101 12.51 16.01 1.01
N LYS A 102 13.07 14.81 0.83
CA LYS A 102 14.44 14.48 1.22
C LYS A 102 15.45 14.81 0.14
#